data_AF-A0A9E6EU36-F1
#
_entry.id   AF-A0A9E6EU36-F1
#
_cell.length_a   1.000
_cell.length_b   1.000
_cell.length_c   1.000
_cell.angle_alpha   90.00
_cell.angle_beta   90.00
_cell.angle_gamma   90.00
#
_symmetry.space_group_name_H-M   'P 1'
#
loop_
_entity.id
_entity.type
_entity.pdbx_description
1 polymer ?
#
loop_
_entity_poly.entity_id
_entity_poly.type
_entity_poly.pdbx_seq_one_letter_code
_entity_poly.pdbx_strand_id
1 'polypeptide(L)' 'MMITVHEAFRIVTESVLPIAPQRISLSDMLGRTLAEDVAAPFPLPRFTNAAMDGFALRMEDIAGLS' A
#
# COMPACT_ATOMS: atom_id res chain seq x y z
N MET A 1 -36.99 -27.03 8.19
CA MET A 1 -37.52 -25.88 7.44
C MET A 1 -36.43 -25.42 6.48
N MET A 2 -36.74 -25.19 5.19
CA MET A 2 -35.77 -24.59 4.26
C MET A 2 -35.71 -23.09 4.53
N ILE A 3 -34.50 -22.54 4.53
CA ILE A 3 -34.25 -21.10 4.53
C ILE A 3 -33.77 -20.67 3.13
N THR A 4 -33.92 -19.40 2.81
CA THR A 4 -33.40 -18.85 1.55
C THR A 4 -31.87 -18.80 1.56
N VAL A 5 -31.25 -18.75 0.38
CA VAL A 5 -29.79 -18.59 0.26
C VAL A 5 -29.32 -17.29 0.91
N HIS A 6 -30.11 -16.21 0.80
CA HIS A 6 -29.78 -14.92 1.41
C HIS A 6 -29.80 -15.00 2.94
N GLU A 7 -30.80 -15.65 3.53
CA GLU A 7 -30.85 -15.87 4.98
C GLU A 7 -29.68 -16.74 5.45
N ALA A 8 -29.36 -17.82 4.72
CA ALA A 8 -28.22 -18.66 5.04
C ALA A 8 -26.90 -17.86 5.01
N PHE A 9 -26.70 -17.04 3.98
CA PHE A 9 -25.51 -16.19 3.85
C PHE A 9 -25.41 -15.17 4.98
N ARG A 10 -26.52 -14.54 5.36
CA ARG A 10 -26.58 -13.58 6.46
C ARG A 10 -26.20 -14.24 7.79
N ILE A 11 -26.80 -15.40 8.11
CA ILE A 11 -26.51 -16.15 9.34
C ILE A 11 -25.02 -16.51 9.41
N VAL A 12 -24.45 -17.02 8.32
CA VAL A 12 -23.02 -17.36 8.27
C VAL A 12 -22.17 -16.11 8.50
N THR A 13 -22.43 -15.03 7.76
CA THR A 13 -21.62 -13.81 7.83
C THR A 13 -21.69 -13.16 9.22
N GLU A 14 -22.87 -13.13 9.86
CA GLU A 14 -23.06 -12.59 11.22
C GLU A 14 -22.38 -13.45 12.29
N SER A 15 -22.12 -14.74 12.02
CA SER A 15 -21.49 -15.66 12.97
C SER A 15 -19.96 -15.67 12.92
N VAL A 16 -19.36 -15.11 11.87
CA VAL A 16 -17.91 -15.10 11.69
C VAL A 16 -17.29 -13.92 12.44
N LEU A 17 -16.33 -14.23 13.31
CA LEU A 17 -15.54 -13.22 14.00
C LEU A 17 -14.26 -12.91 13.22
N PRO A 18 -13.83 -11.63 13.16
CA PRO A 18 -12.54 -11.27 12.62
C PRO A 18 -11.40 -12.01 13.33
N ILE A 19 -10.43 -12.49 12.57
CA ILE A 19 -9.22 -13.12 13.13
C ILE A 19 -8.31 -11.99 13.64
N ALA A 20 -7.73 -12.19 14.83
CA ALA A 20 -6.77 -11.24 15.38
C ALA A 20 -5.56 -11.07 14.45
N PRO A 21 -5.09 -9.84 14.22
CA PRO A 21 -3.94 -9.59 13.37
C PRO A 21 -2.66 -10.17 13.99
N GLN A 22 -1.73 -10.57 13.14
CA GLN A 22 -0.46 -11.16 13.57
C GLN A 22 0.71 -10.45 12.90
N ARG A 23 1.78 -10.24 13.66
CA ARG A 23 3.06 -9.81 13.11
C ARG A 23 3.81 -11.04 12.63
N ILE A 24 4.13 -11.06 11.35
CA ILE A 24 4.82 -12.16 10.68
C ILE A 24 6.04 -11.63 9.92
N SER A 25 6.94 -12.53 9.54
CA SER A 25 8.08 -12.19 8.68
C SER A 25 7.60 -11.77 7.29
N LEU A 26 8.33 -10.84 6.65
CA LEU A 26 8.03 -10.37 5.30
C LEU A 26 8.07 -11.50 4.26
N SER A 27 8.94 -12.50 4.47
CA SER A 27 9.00 -13.71 3.63
C SER A 27 7.69 -14.50 3.58
N ASP A 28 6.86 -14.38 4.63
CA ASP A 28 5.67 -15.20 4.84
C ASP A 28 4.38 -14.40 4.59
N MET A 29 4.50 -13.13 4.16
CA MET A 29 3.37 -12.21 3.98
C MET A 29 2.57 -12.45 2.69
N LEU A 30 3.17 -13.09 1.66
CA LEU A 30 2.52 -13.27 0.37
C LEU A 30 1.21 -14.06 0.52
N GLY A 31 0.11 -13.53 -0.02
CA GLY A 31 -1.22 -14.14 0.06
C GLY A 31 -1.99 -13.88 1.36
N ARG A 32 -1.47 -13.01 2.25
CA ARG A 32 -2.20 -12.51 3.42
C ARG A 32 -2.94 -11.20 3.11
N THR A 33 -3.90 -10.85 3.96
CA THR A 33 -4.59 -9.55 3.93
C THR A 33 -3.99 -8.63 4.99
N LEU A 34 -3.77 -7.35 4.65
CA LEU A 34 -3.31 -6.36 5.62
C LEU A 34 -4.37 -6.12 6.69
N ALA A 35 -3.90 -6.00 7.94
CA ALA A 35 -4.76 -5.70 9.08
C ALA A 35 -5.11 -4.21 9.21
N GLU A 36 -4.25 -3.35 8.66
CA GLU A 36 -4.37 -1.89 8.70
C GLU A 36 -3.68 -1.28 7.47
N ASP A 37 -4.00 -0.03 7.19
CA ASP A 37 -3.33 0.74 6.12
C ASP A 37 -1.85 0.96 6.46
N VAL A 38 -1.00 0.93 5.44
CA VAL A 38 0.45 1.14 5.59
C VAL A 38 0.85 2.42 4.85
N ALA A 39 1.29 3.43 5.61
CA ALA A 39 1.82 4.67 5.07
C ALA A 39 3.34 4.63 4.94
N ALA A 40 3.88 5.29 3.91
CA ALA A 40 5.32 5.49 3.80
C ALA A 40 5.81 6.41 4.94
N PRO A 41 6.80 5.98 5.76
CA PRO A 41 7.27 6.79 6.88
C PRO A 41 8.12 8.00 6.45
N PHE A 42 8.49 8.09 5.17
CA PHE A 42 9.27 9.18 4.59
C PHE A 42 9.12 9.18 3.05
N PRO A 43 9.37 10.32 2.37
CA PRO A 43 9.39 10.37 0.91
C PRO A 43 10.55 9.56 0.34
N LEU A 44 10.34 8.98 -0.85
CA LEU A 44 11.38 8.32 -1.63
C LEU A 44 11.44 8.95 -3.02
N PRO A 45 12.58 9.54 -3.43
CA PRO A 45 13.87 9.60 -2.73
C PRO A 45 13.83 10.50 -1.48
N ARG A 46 14.75 10.26 -0.54
CA ARG A 46 14.84 11.05 0.72
C ARG A 46 15.31 12.49 0.50
N PHE A 47 15.91 12.77 -0.66
CA PHE A 47 16.44 14.05 -1.09
C PHE A 47 16.40 14.10 -2.62
N THR A 48 16.60 15.28 -3.19
CA THR A 48 16.67 15.45 -4.65
C THR A 48 17.87 14.67 -5.21
N ASN A 49 17.59 13.63 -5.98
CA ASN A 49 18.61 12.85 -6.68
C ASN A 49 18.58 13.13 -8.18
N ALA A 50 19.73 12.98 -8.84
CA ALA A 50 19.79 13.02 -10.29
C ALA A 50 19.19 11.71 -10.84
N ALA A 51 18.33 11.82 -11.86
CA ALA A 51 17.78 10.66 -12.57
C ALA A 51 18.76 10.08 -13.60
N MET A 52 19.78 10.84 -13.98
CA MET A 52 20.76 10.51 -15.01
C MET A 52 22.13 11.11 -14.64
N ASP A 53 23.17 10.64 -15.31
CA ASP A 53 24.48 11.27 -15.27
C ASP A 53 24.46 12.61 -16.02
N GLY A 54 25.13 13.62 -15.47
CA GLY A 54 25.17 14.96 -16.06
C GLY A 54 25.62 16.02 -15.06
N PHE A 55 25.32 17.28 -15.38
CA PHE A 55 25.65 18.43 -14.55
C PHE A 55 24.37 19.08 -14.02
N ALA A 56 24.35 19.42 -12.73
CA ALA A 56 23.27 20.19 -12.14
C ALA A 56 23.40 21.66 -12.54
N LEU A 57 22.34 22.22 -13.12
CA LEU A 57 22.28 23.62 -13.57
C LEU A 57 21.14 24.34 -12.85
N ARG A 58 21.30 25.65 -12.63
CA ARG A 58 20.17 26.52 -12.24
C ARG A 58 19.40 26.86 -13.52
N MET A 59 18.10 26.61 -13.53
CA MET A 59 17.27 26.85 -14.72
C MET A 59 17.30 28.32 -15.17
N GLU A 60 17.48 29.26 -14.24
CA GLU A 60 17.56 30.69 -14.54
C GLU A 60 18.83 31.09 -15.33
N ASP A 61 19.94 30.37 -15.15
CA ASP A 61 21.22 30.66 -15.83
C ASP A 61 21.16 30.26 -17.32
N ILE A 62 20.20 29.41 -17.70
CA ILE A 62 20.05 28.87 -19.06
C ILE A 62 18.74 29.28 -19.73
N ALA A 63 17.88 30.05 -19.06
CA ALA A 63 16.64 30.56 -19.60
C ALA A 63 16.93 31.62 -20.67
N GLY A 64 16.97 31.22 -21.95
CA GLY A 64 17.27 32.11 -23.08
C GLY A 64 18.38 31.62 -24.01
N LEU A 65 18.99 30.47 -23.71
CA LEU A 65 19.81 29.77 -24.68
C LEU A 65 18.89 29.23 -25.80
N SER A 66 19.12 29.71 -27.02
CA SER A 66 18.47 29.24 -28.25
C SER A 66 19.28 28.15 -28.93
#